data_AF-A0A935N6L6-F1
#
_entry.id   AF-A0A935N6L6-F1
#
_cell.length_a   1.000
_cell.length_b   1.000
_cell.length_c   1.000
_cell.angle_alpha   90.00
_cell.angle_beta   90.00
_cell.angle_gamma   90.00
#
_symmetry.space_group_name_H-M   'P 1'
#
loop_
_entity.id
_entity.type
_entity.pdbx_description
1 polymer ?
#
loop_
_entity_poly.entity_id
_entity_poly.type
_entity_poly.pdbx_seq_one_letter_code
_entity_poly.pdbx_strand_id
1 'polypeptide(L)'
;MNAFLEGALVMIFTGQINSSGALTGTYYEAAHPNDPSKQGSFSLQGPANGGGSSSGAGGSASSCTGSYVGTYDMPSHEERIRIRNMSLVANGKPVTGNDAIDNEAAGGGGVDGGIYMVGSYAFETDANCNVVKGTTLVGYVYEYGVSGTVAKGGTSTLIWSGQGSIGEFTVSVDSANNITGNFYHPAPDSFVYGVMSGRFTER
;
A
#
# COMPACT_ATOMS: atom_id res chain seq x y z
N MET A 1 33.06 -13.37 18.28
CA MET A 1 31.81 -13.82 18.93
C MET A 1 30.69 -13.49 17.96
N ASN A 2 30.15 -14.51 17.27
CA ASN A 2 29.07 -14.32 16.30
C ASN A 2 27.74 -14.54 17.03
N ALA A 3 26.89 -13.51 17.04
CA ALA A 3 25.53 -13.62 17.54
C ALA A 3 24.70 -14.43 16.52
N PHE A 4 24.25 -15.60 16.93
CA PHE A 4 23.23 -16.37 16.20
C PHE A 4 21.88 -15.67 16.41
N LEU A 5 21.21 -15.31 15.32
CA LEU A 5 19.79 -14.98 15.31
C LEU A 5 19.00 -16.27 15.52
N GLU A 6 18.76 -16.66 16.77
CA GLU A 6 17.73 -17.64 17.09
C GLU A 6 16.35 -16.99 16.91
N GLY A 7 15.48 -17.61 16.10
CA GLY A 7 14.04 -17.35 16.13
C GLY A 7 13.33 -17.11 14.79
N ALA A 8 14.04 -16.95 13.66
CA ALA A 8 13.37 -16.78 12.38
C ALA A 8 13.07 -18.14 11.71
N LEU A 9 11.80 -18.53 11.65
CA LEU A 9 11.35 -19.65 10.82
C LEU A 9 11.45 -19.24 9.35
N VAL A 10 12.42 -19.80 8.63
CA VAL A 10 12.57 -19.59 7.19
C VAL A 10 11.86 -20.71 6.44
N MET A 11 10.82 -20.37 5.69
CA MET A 11 10.11 -21.30 4.81
C MET A 11 10.43 -21.00 3.35
N ILE A 12 10.65 -22.05 2.56
CA ILE A 12 10.84 -21.95 1.11
C ILE A 12 9.56 -22.44 0.45
N PHE A 13 9.01 -21.62 -0.44
CA PHE A 13 7.79 -21.90 -1.20
C PHE A 13 8.13 -22.17 -2.66
N THR A 14 7.54 -23.22 -3.22
CA THR A 14 7.60 -23.53 -4.65
C THR A 14 6.19 -23.76 -5.17
N GLY A 15 5.78 -23.02 -6.21
CA GLY A 15 4.42 -23.13 -6.73
C GLY A 15 4.27 -22.61 -8.15
N GLN A 16 3.09 -22.86 -8.73
CA GLN A 16 2.68 -22.42 -10.06
C GLN A 16 1.30 -21.77 -9.98
N ILE A 17 1.07 -20.77 -10.84
CA ILE A 17 -0.26 -20.19 -11.04
C ILE A 17 -0.94 -21.01 -12.13
N ASN A 18 -2.10 -21.58 -11.84
CA ASN A 18 -2.87 -22.35 -12.82
C ASN A 18 -3.74 -21.43 -13.70
N SER A 19 -4.42 -22.01 -14.69
CA SER A 19 -5.29 -21.28 -15.62
C SER A 19 -6.52 -20.62 -14.97
N SER A 20 -6.88 -20.99 -13.74
CA SER A 20 -7.94 -20.33 -12.96
C SER A 20 -7.42 -19.20 -12.06
N GLY A 21 -6.14 -18.85 -12.16
CA GLY A 21 -5.49 -17.84 -11.33
C GLY A 21 -5.22 -18.31 -9.89
N ALA A 22 -5.36 -19.62 -9.61
CA ALA A 22 -5.01 -20.18 -8.31
C ALA A 22 -3.50 -20.41 -8.23
N LEU A 23 -2.86 -19.90 -7.18
CA LEU A 23 -1.48 -20.24 -6.84
C LEU A 23 -1.50 -21.52 -6.00
N THR A 24 -0.97 -22.61 -6.54
CA THR A 24 -0.80 -23.86 -5.81
C THR A 24 0.69 -24.18 -5.68
N GLY A 25 1.07 -24.76 -4.55
CA GLY A 25 2.47 -25.08 -4.31
C GLY A 25 2.71 -25.91 -3.07
N THR A 26 3.98 -26.14 -2.81
CA THR A 26 4.50 -26.77 -1.61
C THR A 26 5.39 -25.80 -0.86
N TYR A 27 5.54 -26.05 0.43
CA TYR A 27 6.49 -25.36 1.28
C TYR A 27 7.25 -26.36 2.15
N TYR A 28 8.45 -25.95 2.57
CA TYR A 28 9.26 -26.68 3.54
C TYR A 28 10.04 -25.72 4.43
N GLU A 29 10.36 -26.14 5.65
CA GLU A 29 11.28 -25.40 6.52
C GLU A 29 12.71 -25.49 5.96
N ALA A 30 13.36 -24.36 5.70
CA ALA A 30 14.66 -24.30 5.03
C ALA A 30 15.76 -25.10 5.77
N ALA A 31 15.65 -25.20 7.10
CA ALA A 31 16.57 -25.99 7.94
C ALA A 31 16.36 -27.51 7.80
N HIS A 32 15.19 -27.94 7.31
CA HIS A 32 14.77 -29.35 7.26
C HIS A 32 14.11 -29.71 5.90
N PRO A 33 14.82 -29.58 4.77
CA PRO A 33 14.25 -29.78 3.44
C PRO A 33 13.77 -31.22 3.15
N ASN A 34 14.23 -32.19 3.94
CA ASN A 34 13.94 -33.62 3.75
C ASN A 34 13.04 -34.22 4.85
N ASP A 35 12.53 -33.42 5.80
CA ASP A 35 11.63 -33.90 6.85
C ASP A 35 10.17 -33.76 6.39
N PRO A 36 9.43 -34.86 6.13
CA PRO A 36 8.06 -34.79 5.63
C PRO A 36 7.07 -34.17 6.64
N SER A 37 7.39 -34.16 7.93
CA SER A 37 6.55 -33.55 8.97
C SER A 37 6.63 -32.03 8.99
N LYS A 38 7.64 -31.46 8.32
CA LYS A 38 7.91 -30.02 8.21
C LYS A 38 7.66 -29.49 6.80
N GLN A 39 6.82 -30.19 6.05
CA GLN A 39 6.44 -29.87 4.68
C GLN A 39 4.93 -29.80 4.58
N GLY A 40 4.43 -29.02 3.62
CA GLY A 40 3.01 -28.96 3.35
C GLY A 40 2.71 -28.47 1.95
N SER A 41 1.44 -28.55 1.57
CA SER A 41 0.91 -27.96 0.36
C SER A 41 0.04 -26.76 0.70
N PHE A 42 -0.03 -25.80 -0.22
CA PHE A 42 -0.91 -24.66 -0.11
C PHE A 42 -1.65 -24.46 -1.43
N SER A 43 -2.86 -23.91 -1.31
CA SER A 43 -3.67 -23.47 -2.43
C SER A 43 -4.29 -22.13 -2.05
N LEU A 44 -3.87 -21.08 -2.77
CA LEU A 44 -4.44 -19.75 -2.65
C LEU A 44 -5.25 -19.48 -3.91
N GLN A 45 -6.57 -19.58 -3.76
CA GLN A 45 -7.50 -19.17 -4.80
C GLN A 45 -7.69 -17.66 -4.66
N GLY A 46 -7.31 -16.89 -5.69
CA GLY A 46 -7.76 -15.50 -5.81
C GLY A 46 -9.29 -15.42 -5.75
N PRO A 47 -9.90 -14.25 -5.48
CA PRO A 47 -11.35 -14.14 -5.39
C PRO A 47 -12.02 -14.83 -6.59
N ALA A 48 -12.99 -15.70 -6.31
CA ALA A 48 -13.60 -16.53 -7.33
C ALA A 48 -14.17 -15.63 -8.43
N ASN A 49 -13.63 -15.72 -9.65
CA ASN A 49 -14.30 -15.22 -10.84
C ASN A 49 -15.52 -16.11 -11.07
N GLY A 50 -16.61 -15.80 -10.36
CA GLY A 50 -17.91 -16.41 -10.54
C GLY A 50 -18.38 -16.16 -11.96
N GLY A 51 -18.58 -17.24 -12.71
CA GLY A 51 -19.22 -17.20 -14.02
C GLY A 51 -20.64 -16.66 -13.87
N GLY A 52 -20.82 -15.40 -14.25
CA GLY A 52 -22.12 -14.80 -14.54
C GLY A 52 -22.34 -14.81 -16.05
N SER A 53 -23.39 -15.50 -16.49
CA SER A 53 -23.86 -15.52 -17.86
C SER A 53 -24.00 -14.11 -18.45
N SER A 54 -23.67 -14.03 -19.73
CA SER A 54 -23.77 -12.87 -20.61
C SER A 54 -25.18 -12.29 -20.70
N SER A 55 -25.29 -11.00 -20.35
CA SER A 55 -26.21 -10.06 -21.03
C SER A 55 -25.83 -8.62 -20.71
N GLY A 56 -25.29 -7.91 -21.71
CA GLY A 56 -25.14 -6.44 -21.77
C GLY A 56 -24.10 -5.85 -20.80
N ALA A 57 -23.06 -5.14 -21.19
CA ALA A 57 -22.72 -4.48 -22.45
C ALA A 57 -21.23 -4.67 -22.69
N GLY A 58 -20.81 -4.71 -23.95
CA GLY A 58 -19.40 -4.52 -24.31
C GLY A 58 -18.98 -3.11 -23.90
N GLY A 59 -18.61 -2.94 -22.63
CA GLY A 59 -17.78 -1.83 -22.20
C GLY A 59 -16.37 -2.15 -22.66
N SER A 60 -15.85 -1.37 -23.60
CA SER A 60 -14.47 -1.45 -24.05
C SER A 60 -13.56 -1.73 -22.86
N ALA A 61 -12.74 -2.79 -22.95
CA ALA A 61 -11.59 -2.95 -22.08
C ALA A 61 -10.70 -1.72 -22.32
N SER A 62 -10.96 -0.66 -21.57
CA SER A 62 -10.17 0.56 -21.63
C SER A 62 -8.77 0.14 -21.20
N SER A 63 -7.81 0.30 -22.11
CA SER A 63 -6.41 0.00 -21.89
C SER A 63 -5.98 0.41 -20.48
N CYS A 64 -5.52 -0.56 -19.67
CA CYS A 64 -4.78 -0.26 -18.44
C CYS A 64 -3.37 0.24 -18.76
N THR A 65 -2.96 0.19 -20.03
CA THR A 65 -1.65 0.69 -20.45
C THR A 65 -1.66 2.21 -20.38
N GLY A 66 -0.79 2.77 -19.56
CA GLY A 66 -0.75 4.21 -19.36
C GLY A 66 0.12 4.61 -18.18
N SER A 67 -0.07 5.85 -17.73
CA SER A 67 0.67 6.41 -16.61
C SER A 67 -0.26 7.12 -15.63
N TYR A 68 0.00 6.89 -14.34
CA TYR A 68 -0.59 7.60 -13.22
C TYR A 68 0.43 8.59 -12.69
N VAL A 69 0.04 9.86 -12.56
CA VAL A 69 0.88 10.92 -11.99
C VAL A 69 0.04 11.75 -11.04
N GLY A 70 0.59 12.07 -9.87
CA GLY A 70 -0.11 12.87 -8.89
C GLY A 70 0.71 13.22 -7.65
N THR A 71 0.01 13.76 -6.68
CA THR A 71 0.54 14.16 -5.37
C THR A 71 -0.22 13.46 -4.25
N TYR A 72 0.40 13.39 -3.09
CA TYR A 72 -0.32 13.24 -1.85
C TYR A 72 -0.03 14.44 -0.98
N ASP A 73 -1.08 15.03 -0.45
CA ASP A 73 -1.03 16.25 0.33
C ASP A 73 -1.52 15.99 1.75
N MET A 74 -1.31 16.97 2.62
CA MET A 74 -1.78 16.89 4.00
C MET A 74 -3.31 16.72 4.03
N PRO A 75 -3.86 15.88 4.93
CA PRO A 75 -5.30 15.81 5.18
C PRO A 75 -5.87 17.17 5.61
N SER A 76 -7.20 17.34 5.63
CA SER A 76 -7.82 18.59 6.09
C SER A 76 -7.45 18.92 7.53
N HIS A 77 -7.58 20.19 7.94
CA HIS A 77 -7.26 20.62 9.31
C HIS A 77 -8.01 19.79 10.36
N GLU A 78 -9.32 19.63 10.20
CA GLU A 78 -10.18 18.89 11.12
C GLU A 78 -9.73 17.43 11.24
N GLU A 79 -9.31 16.85 10.12
CA GLU A 79 -8.85 15.48 10.08
C GLU A 79 -7.48 15.33 10.77
N ARG A 80 -6.56 16.27 10.54
CA ARG A 80 -5.28 16.30 11.27
C ARG A 80 -5.48 16.43 12.78
N ILE A 81 -6.40 17.28 13.23
CA ILE A 81 -6.75 17.42 14.65
C ILE A 81 -7.31 16.11 15.21
N ARG A 82 -8.23 15.46 14.48
CA ARG A 82 -8.81 14.16 14.86
C ARG A 82 -7.72 13.10 15.05
N ILE A 83 -6.82 12.99 14.07
CA ILE A 83 -5.70 12.03 14.05
C ILE A 83 -4.71 12.30 15.18
N ARG A 84 -4.31 13.57 15.37
CA ARG A 84 -3.44 13.99 16.47
C ARG A 84 -4.01 13.56 17.81
N ASN A 85 -5.29 13.85 18.05
CA ASN A 85 -5.95 13.49 19.31
C ASN A 85 -6.02 11.97 19.49
N MET A 86 -6.27 11.20 18.42
CA MET A 86 -6.18 9.74 18.48
C MET A 86 -4.77 9.25 18.83
N SER A 87 -3.73 9.84 18.23
CA SER A 87 -2.33 9.51 18.55
C SER A 87 -1.99 9.83 20.00
N LEU A 88 -2.40 10.99 20.52
CA LEU A 88 -2.21 11.35 21.93
C LEU A 88 -2.84 10.32 22.86
N VAL A 89 -4.09 9.94 22.62
CA VAL A 89 -4.80 8.93 23.42
C VAL A 89 -4.13 7.57 23.33
N ALA A 90 -3.74 7.13 22.12
CA ALA A 90 -3.04 5.86 21.93
C ALA A 90 -1.69 5.81 22.67
N ASN A 91 -1.03 6.96 22.81
CA ASN A 91 0.22 7.14 23.52
C ASN A 91 0.05 7.53 25.01
N GLY A 92 -1.17 7.45 25.56
CA GLY A 92 -1.45 7.73 26.98
C GLY A 92 -1.31 9.20 27.39
N LYS A 93 -1.38 10.13 26.43
CA LYS A 93 -1.29 11.58 26.65
C LYS A 93 -2.69 12.20 26.68
N PRO A 94 -2.95 13.16 27.58
CA PRO A 94 -4.24 13.84 27.64
C PRO A 94 -4.43 14.77 26.43
N VAL A 95 -5.66 14.84 25.92
CA VAL A 95 -6.10 15.89 24.98
C VAL A 95 -6.58 17.07 25.80
N THR A 96 -5.89 18.20 25.71
CA THR A 96 -6.15 19.36 26.57
C THR A 96 -7.16 20.34 25.97
N GLY A 97 -7.40 20.25 24.66
CA GLY A 97 -8.21 21.21 23.92
C GLY A 97 -7.46 22.50 23.61
N ASN A 98 -6.18 22.59 23.97
CA ASN A 98 -5.27 23.64 23.57
C ASN A 98 -4.32 23.09 22.51
N ASP A 99 -4.50 23.54 21.27
CA ASP A 99 -3.74 23.01 20.12
C ASP A 99 -2.22 23.19 20.27
N ALA A 100 -1.74 24.23 20.95
CA ALA A 100 -0.31 24.40 21.15
C ALA A 100 0.28 23.28 22.03
N ILE A 101 -0.40 22.97 23.13
CA ILE A 101 0.02 21.92 24.07
C ILE A 101 -0.13 20.54 23.41
N ASP A 102 -1.27 20.31 22.74
CA ASP A 102 -1.57 19.03 22.11
C ASP A 102 -0.62 18.75 20.92
N ASN A 103 -0.26 19.76 20.13
CA ASN A 103 0.71 19.63 19.02
C ASN A 103 2.13 19.34 19.53
N GLU A 104 2.56 20.02 20.59
CA GLU A 104 3.85 19.76 21.22
C GLU A 104 3.90 18.32 21.78
N ALA A 105 2.83 17.90 22.46
CA ALA A 105 2.73 16.57 23.05
C ALA A 105 2.73 15.44 22.01
N ALA A 106 2.21 15.69 20.80
CA ALA A 106 2.10 14.73 19.71
C ALA A 106 3.42 14.47 18.95
N GLY A 107 4.52 15.14 19.32
CA GLY A 107 5.82 14.96 18.68
C GLY A 107 6.31 16.16 17.88
N GLY A 108 5.65 17.32 18.01
CA GLY A 108 6.15 18.66 17.69
C GLY A 108 7.09 18.80 16.49
N GLY A 109 6.56 19.30 15.37
CA GLY A 109 7.42 19.65 14.21
C GLY A 109 6.73 20.32 13.03
N GLY A 110 5.40 20.50 13.08
CA GLY A 110 4.65 21.07 11.97
C GLY A 110 3.21 21.44 12.36
N VAL A 111 2.40 21.73 11.36
CA VAL A 111 0.98 22.07 11.52
C VAL A 111 0.24 20.89 12.17
N ASP A 112 -0.61 21.17 13.17
CA ASP A 112 -1.51 20.20 13.82
C ASP A 112 -0.83 18.91 14.32
N GLY A 113 0.40 19.02 14.82
CA GLY A 113 1.15 17.91 15.41
C GLY A 113 2.09 17.19 14.42
N GLY A 114 2.12 17.58 13.15
CA GLY A 114 3.08 17.04 12.16
C GLY A 114 2.78 15.59 11.72
N ILE A 115 1.56 15.12 11.99
CA ILE A 115 1.13 13.75 11.69
C ILE A 115 0.48 13.72 10.31
N TYR A 116 1.29 13.93 9.26
CA TYR A 116 0.84 13.91 7.87
C TYR A 116 2.00 13.62 6.91
N MET A 117 1.67 13.20 5.69
CA MET A 117 2.62 13.00 4.60
C MET A 117 2.33 13.94 3.43
N VAL A 118 3.40 14.41 2.78
CA VAL A 118 3.34 15.13 1.52
C VAL A 118 4.35 14.58 0.53
N GLY A 119 4.04 14.64 -0.76
CA GLY A 119 4.93 14.17 -1.80
C GLY A 119 4.26 13.96 -3.15
N SER A 120 4.97 13.29 -4.05
CA SER A 120 4.51 12.99 -5.40
C SER A 120 4.68 11.52 -5.75
N TYR A 121 3.87 11.02 -6.68
CA TYR A 121 4.03 9.69 -7.24
C TYR A 121 3.89 9.71 -8.76
N ALA A 122 4.56 8.76 -9.41
CA ALA A 122 4.43 8.48 -10.82
C ALA A 122 4.63 6.99 -11.05
N PHE A 123 3.69 6.34 -11.73
CA PHE A 123 3.86 4.94 -12.14
C PHE A 123 3.19 4.64 -13.48
N GLU A 124 3.71 3.63 -14.16
CA GLU A 124 3.24 3.13 -15.45
C GLU A 124 2.67 1.72 -15.26
N THR A 125 1.59 1.42 -15.97
CA THR A 125 0.95 0.11 -15.96
C THR A 125 0.93 -0.53 -17.34
N ASP A 126 0.94 -1.86 -17.38
CA ASP A 126 0.73 -2.64 -18.61
C ASP A 126 -0.76 -2.88 -18.90
N ALA A 127 -1.06 -3.65 -19.96
CA ALA A 127 -2.42 -4.01 -20.34
C ALA A 127 -3.18 -4.82 -19.28
N ASN A 128 -2.45 -5.46 -18.35
CA ASN A 128 -2.99 -6.22 -17.23
C ASN A 128 -3.05 -5.39 -15.93
N CYS A 129 -2.83 -4.07 -16.03
CA CYS A 129 -2.83 -3.13 -14.91
C CYS A 129 -1.70 -3.36 -13.89
N ASN A 130 -0.65 -4.11 -14.24
CA ASN A 130 0.51 -4.30 -13.37
C ASN A 130 1.43 -3.10 -13.47
N VAL A 131 1.92 -2.62 -12.34
CA VAL A 131 2.94 -1.57 -12.30
C VAL A 131 4.24 -2.12 -12.88
N VAL A 132 4.69 -1.56 -14.01
CA VAL A 132 5.93 -1.95 -14.70
C VAL A 132 7.09 -1.01 -14.39
N LYS A 133 6.77 0.21 -13.95
CA LYS A 133 7.72 1.22 -13.52
C LYS A 133 7.02 2.17 -12.56
N GLY A 134 7.54 2.40 -11.36
CA GLY A 134 6.87 3.25 -10.39
C GLY A 134 7.81 3.85 -9.37
N THR A 135 7.56 5.10 -9.03
CA THR A 135 8.34 5.90 -8.08
C THR A 135 7.44 6.81 -7.25
N THR A 136 7.81 7.04 -5.99
CA THR A 136 7.22 8.07 -5.13
C THR A 136 8.32 8.87 -4.45
N LEU A 137 8.09 10.17 -4.27
CA LEU A 137 8.97 11.08 -3.55
C LEU A 137 8.31 11.51 -2.24
N VAL A 138 8.77 10.94 -1.13
CA VAL A 138 8.36 11.34 0.21
C VAL A 138 9.03 12.66 0.59
N GLY A 139 8.22 13.63 1.04
CA GLY A 139 8.68 14.99 1.32
C GLY A 139 9.26 15.69 0.08
N TYR A 140 8.94 15.20 -1.13
CA TYR A 140 9.53 15.62 -2.41
C TYR A 140 11.05 15.41 -2.55
N VAL A 141 11.68 14.66 -1.64
CA VAL A 141 13.14 14.48 -1.62
C VAL A 141 13.54 13.00 -1.62
N TYR A 142 12.82 12.16 -0.88
CA TYR A 142 13.21 10.77 -0.68
C TYR A 142 12.49 9.86 -1.66
N GLU A 143 13.24 9.23 -2.56
CA GLU A 143 12.69 8.36 -3.59
C GLU A 143 12.53 6.91 -3.11
N TYR A 144 11.37 6.34 -3.43
CA TYR A 144 11.01 4.94 -3.20
C TYR A 144 10.41 4.34 -4.47
N GLY A 145 10.61 3.05 -4.69
CA GLY A 145 9.97 2.31 -5.78
C GLY A 145 8.51 2.00 -5.45
N VAL A 146 7.66 1.99 -6.47
CA VAL A 146 6.23 1.63 -6.37
C VAL A 146 5.95 0.36 -7.17
N SER A 147 5.20 -0.57 -6.59
CA SER A 147 4.79 -1.82 -7.22
C SER A 147 3.35 -2.22 -6.86
N GLY A 148 2.79 -3.17 -7.60
CA GLY A 148 1.44 -3.71 -7.38
C GLY A 148 0.61 -3.77 -8.65
N THR A 149 -0.70 -3.94 -8.48
CA THR A 149 -1.68 -4.02 -9.56
C THR A 149 -2.83 -3.06 -9.27
N VAL A 150 -3.27 -2.32 -10.29
CA VAL A 150 -4.40 -1.40 -10.18
C VAL A 150 -5.68 -2.07 -10.66
N ALA A 151 -6.77 -1.89 -9.92
CA ALA A 151 -8.12 -2.28 -10.29
C ALA A 151 -8.86 -1.07 -10.87
N LYS A 152 -8.96 -0.99 -12.20
CA LYS A 152 -9.70 0.09 -12.88
C LYS A 152 -11.19 -0.01 -12.53
N GLY A 153 -11.78 1.08 -12.04
CA GLY A 153 -13.15 1.10 -11.53
C GLY A 153 -13.32 0.49 -10.13
N GLY A 154 -12.22 0.24 -9.42
CA GLY A 154 -12.22 -0.28 -8.05
C GLY A 154 -11.14 0.36 -7.17
N THR A 155 -10.94 -0.23 -6.00
CA THR A 155 -9.89 0.15 -5.06
C THR A 155 -8.78 -0.90 -5.06
N SER A 156 -7.53 -0.47 -4.89
CA SER A 156 -6.35 -1.34 -4.89
C SER A 156 -5.34 -0.88 -3.85
N THR A 157 -4.53 -1.83 -3.37
CA THR A 157 -3.37 -1.52 -2.54
C THR A 157 -2.11 -1.66 -3.38
N LEU A 158 -1.35 -0.57 -3.48
CA LEU A 158 0.00 -0.56 -4.06
C LEU A 158 1.02 -0.50 -2.92
N ILE A 159 2.23 -0.97 -3.18
CA ILE A 159 3.33 -0.96 -2.21
C ILE A 159 4.36 0.08 -2.63
N TRP A 160 4.85 0.88 -1.68
CA TRP A 160 6.10 1.61 -1.85
C TRP A 160 7.19 1.02 -0.97
N SER A 161 8.42 0.97 -1.49
CA SER A 161 9.55 0.42 -0.77
C SER A 161 10.89 1.00 -1.23
N GLY A 162 11.86 1.04 -0.33
CA GLY A 162 13.17 1.65 -0.57
C GLY A 162 13.72 2.26 0.71
N GLN A 163 15.00 2.66 0.72
CA GLN A 163 15.62 3.39 1.84
C GLN A 163 15.39 2.73 3.23
N GLY A 164 15.19 1.41 3.29
CA GLY A 164 14.92 0.65 4.52
C GLY A 164 13.47 0.75 5.05
N SER A 165 12.53 1.30 4.30
CA SER A 165 11.10 1.39 4.68
C SER A 165 10.19 0.76 3.61
N ILE A 166 9.01 0.32 4.03
CA ILE A 166 7.98 -0.27 3.17
C ILE A 166 6.60 0.10 3.67
N GLY A 167 5.76 0.67 2.81
CA GLY A 167 4.38 1.04 3.15
C GLY A 167 3.42 0.89 1.99
N GLU A 168 2.23 1.45 2.15
CA GLU A 168 1.11 1.22 1.25
C GLU A 168 0.52 2.50 0.67
N PHE A 169 -0.02 2.38 -0.54
CA PHE A 169 -1.03 3.30 -1.07
C PHE A 169 -2.34 2.54 -1.19
N THR A 170 -3.45 3.13 -0.74
CA THR A 170 -4.77 2.70 -1.17
C THR A 170 -5.25 3.63 -2.26
N VAL A 171 -5.50 3.12 -3.46
CA VAL A 171 -5.85 3.91 -4.65
C VAL A 171 -7.19 3.48 -5.23
N SER A 172 -7.94 4.43 -5.76
CA SER A 172 -9.16 4.22 -6.53
C SER A 172 -9.12 5.05 -7.81
N VAL A 173 -9.60 4.49 -8.91
CA VAL A 173 -9.61 5.16 -10.22
C VAL A 173 -11.06 5.29 -10.70
N ASP A 174 -11.51 6.53 -10.92
CA ASP A 174 -12.86 6.81 -11.40
C ASP A 174 -12.97 6.71 -12.94
N SER A 175 -14.19 6.86 -13.45
CA SER A 175 -14.48 6.82 -14.89
C SER A 175 -13.95 8.01 -15.68
N ALA A 176 -13.55 9.09 -14.99
CA ALA A 176 -12.90 10.26 -15.58
C ALA A 176 -11.35 10.13 -15.54
N ASN A 177 -10.85 8.95 -15.19
CA ASN A 177 -9.42 8.65 -15.04
C ASN A 177 -8.75 9.50 -13.95
N ASN A 178 -9.50 9.99 -12.96
CA ASN A 178 -8.88 10.54 -11.75
C ASN A 178 -8.48 9.40 -10.83
N ILE A 179 -7.30 9.52 -10.24
CA ILE A 179 -6.85 8.62 -9.17
C ILE A 179 -6.91 9.38 -7.84
N THR A 180 -7.57 8.77 -6.87
CA THR A 180 -7.68 9.27 -5.50
C THR A 180 -7.26 8.19 -4.54
N GLY A 181 -6.86 8.55 -3.31
CA GLY A 181 -6.41 7.53 -2.38
C GLY A 181 -5.79 8.06 -1.12
N ASN A 182 -5.08 7.19 -0.41
CA ASN A 182 -4.30 7.52 0.76
C ASN A 182 -2.91 6.89 0.66
N PHE A 183 -1.89 7.64 1.08
CA PHE A 183 -0.53 7.17 1.31
C PHE A 183 -0.37 6.85 2.80
N TYR A 184 0.02 5.64 3.17
CA TYR A 184 0.22 5.24 4.57
C TYR A 184 1.70 5.07 4.91
N HIS A 185 2.15 5.74 5.97
CA HIS A 185 3.48 5.53 6.52
C HIS A 185 3.47 4.39 7.57
N PRO A 186 4.46 3.48 7.57
CA PRO A 186 4.39 2.22 8.33
C PRO A 186 4.93 2.34 9.75
N ALA A 187 5.58 3.47 10.09
CA ALA A 187 6.31 3.62 11.34
C ALA A 187 6.38 5.08 11.82
N PRO A 188 6.43 5.34 13.14
CA PRO A 188 5.91 4.52 14.23
C PRO A 188 4.39 4.65 14.41
N ASP A 189 3.79 5.68 13.81
CA ASP A 189 2.39 6.03 14.01
C ASP A 189 1.58 5.75 12.74
N SER A 190 0.63 4.82 12.83
CA SER A 190 -0.40 4.54 11.81
C SER A 190 -1.30 5.74 11.49
N PHE A 191 -1.08 6.83 12.22
CA PHE A 191 -1.71 8.12 12.08
C PHE A 191 -1.08 8.98 10.97
N VAL A 192 0.16 8.69 10.57
CA VAL A 192 0.89 9.46 9.55
C VAL A 192 0.48 9.00 8.14
N TYR A 193 -0.34 9.81 7.46
CA TYR A 193 -0.77 9.52 6.09
C TYR A 193 -0.96 10.81 5.26
N GLY A 194 -1.06 10.65 3.93
CA GLY A 194 -1.35 11.73 2.99
C GLY A 194 -2.53 11.38 2.10
N VAL A 195 -3.29 12.39 1.66
CA VAL A 195 -4.44 12.21 0.77
C VAL A 195 -3.94 12.31 -0.67
N MET A 196 -4.08 11.23 -1.43
CA MET A 196 -3.63 11.16 -2.82
C MET A 196 -4.65 11.77 -3.77
N SER A 197 -4.14 12.49 -4.75
CA SER A 197 -4.88 12.92 -5.92
C SER A 197 -3.98 12.84 -7.16
N GLY A 198 -4.56 12.70 -8.34
CA GLY A 198 -3.80 12.62 -9.57
C GLY A 198 -4.66 12.18 -10.74
N ARG A 199 -3.99 11.86 -11.85
CA ARG A 199 -4.67 11.48 -13.07
C ARG A 199 -3.97 10.31 -13.77
N PHE A 200 -4.79 9.44 -14.34
CA PHE A 200 -4.38 8.42 -15.29
C PHE A 200 -4.46 8.96 -16.72
N THR A 201 -3.38 8.74 -17.48
CA THR A 201 -3.29 9.04 -18.90
C THR A 201 -3.08 7.74 -19.66
N GLU A 202 -4.07 7.37 -20.47
CA GLU A 202 -4.01 6.21 -21.36
C GLU A 202 -2.91 6.40 -22.42
N ARG A 203 -2.20 5.32 -22.75
CA ARG A 203 -1.26 5.25 -23.88
C ARG A 203 -1.88 4.49 -25.05
#